data_AF-A0A9D7LI00-F1
#
_entry.id   AF-A0A9D7LI00-F1
#
_cell.length_a   1.000
_cell.length_b   1.000
_cell.length_c   1.000
_cell.angle_alpha   90.00
_cell.angle_beta   90.00
_cell.angle_gamma   90.00
#
_symmetry.space_group_name_H-M   'P 1'
#
loop_
_entity.id
_entity.type
_entity.pdbx_description
1 polymer ?
#
loop_
_entity_poly.entity_id
_entity_poly.type
_entity_poly.pdbx_seq_one_letter_code
_entity_poly.pdbx_strand_id
1 'polypeptide(L)'
;MSAFEARFGFAPLWVDLDEVSAGRSRVRPRLTVVLERTAQYERFVPALLTTNHSVERAVRRMLHRTGSSLHLSGGPLRRRARPVDFEGLFVVFCDFERLATEHAHAMVTREETGAFEESLLLGDRLWCTARLWGPPVVFVWTDADAARVRSGGETERFAELWYAVAKAHDEFGYLTREAVAVPVDSKENFDATYSSNWYYYFK
;
A
#
# COMPACT_ATOMS: atom_id res chain seq x y z
N MET A 1 -21.53 -19.66 -4.96
CA MET A 1 -21.16 -18.41 -5.65
C MET A 1 -21.82 -17.26 -4.91
N SER A 2 -21.03 -16.29 -4.42
CA SER A 2 -21.58 -15.16 -3.66
C SER A 2 -22.26 -14.14 -4.58
N ALA A 3 -23.16 -13.30 -4.06
CA ALA A 3 -23.77 -12.21 -4.85
C ALA A 3 -22.72 -11.21 -5.39
N PHE A 4 -21.61 -11.05 -4.66
CA PHE A 4 -20.48 -10.24 -5.07
C PHE A 4 -19.78 -10.84 -6.29
N GLU A 5 -19.42 -12.12 -6.19
CA GLU A 5 -18.75 -12.88 -7.25
C GLU A 5 -19.57 -12.93 -8.53
N ALA A 6 -20.88 -13.19 -8.42
CA ALA A 6 -21.81 -13.17 -9.55
C ALA A 6 -21.83 -11.82 -10.29
N ARG A 7 -21.58 -10.71 -9.60
CA ARG A 7 -21.66 -9.35 -10.16
C ARG A 7 -20.33 -8.84 -10.71
N PHE A 8 -19.22 -9.16 -10.05
CA PHE A 8 -17.91 -8.57 -10.32
C PHE A 8 -16.93 -9.54 -11.00
N GLY A 9 -17.26 -10.83 -11.02
CA GLY A 9 -16.49 -11.89 -11.67
C GLY A 9 -15.38 -12.49 -10.80
N PHE A 10 -15.35 -12.17 -9.51
CA PHE A 10 -14.38 -12.69 -8.55
C PHE A 10 -14.91 -12.53 -7.12
N ALA A 11 -14.45 -13.36 -6.18
CA ALA A 11 -14.80 -13.26 -4.77
C ALA A 11 -13.83 -12.31 -4.02
N PRO A 12 -14.29 -11.57 -3.00
CA PRO A 12 -13.37 -10.85 -2.12
C PRO A 12 -12.54 -11.84 -1.30
N LEU A 13 -11.30 -11.48 -0.99
CA LEU A 13 -10.42 -12.28 -0.14
C LEU A 13 -10.93 -12.33 1.31
N TRP A 14 -11.41 -11.18 1.79
CA TRP A 14 -11.96 -11.03 3.14
C TRP A 14 -13.01 -9.92 3.16
N VAL A 15 -13.98 -10.05 4.05
CA VAL A 15 -14.98 -9.01 4.33
C VAL A 15 -15.12 -8.87 5.83
N ASP A 16 -14.95 -7.64 6.33
CA ASP A 16 -15.12 -7.32 7.74
C ASP A 16 -16.15 -6.20 7.93
N LEU A 17 -16.90 -6.27 9.03
CA LEU A 17 -17.90 -5.28 9.39
C LEU A 17 -17.62 -4.79 10.80
N ASP A 18 -17.23 -3.53 10.93
CA ASP A 18 -16.87 -2.91 12.20
C ASP A 18 -17.50 -1.53 12.40
N GLU A 19 -17.15 -0.89 13.51
CA GLU A 19 -17.60 0.45 13.88
C GLU A 19 -16.42 1.43 13.86
N VAL A 20 -16.51 2.50 13.04
CA VAL A 20 -15.49 3.55 12.99
C VAL A 20 -16.01 4.86 13.57
N SER A 21 -15.18 5.54 14.36
CA SER A 21 -15.49 6.86 14.90
C SER A 21 -15.48 7.91 13.78
N ALA A 22 -16.59 8.62 13.64
CA ALA A 22 -16.80 9.74 12.73
C ALA A 22 -16.88 11.08 13.51
N GLY A 23 -16.04 11.23 14.54
CA GLY A 23 -15.95 12.43 15.39
C GLY A 23 -16.19 12.16 16.87
N ARG A 24 -16.36 13.21 17.69
CA ARG A 24 -16.40 13.11 19.17
C ARG A 24 -17.47 12.16 19.74
N SER A 25 -18.57 11.89 19.02
CA SER A 25 -19.65 11.01 19.51
C SER A 25 -20.38 10.20 18.43
N ARG A 26 -20.01 10.32 17.14
CA ARG A 26 -20.71 9.64 16.05
C ARG A 26 -19.93 8.39 15.68
N VAL A 27 -20.57 7.23 15.78
CA VAL A 27 -20.03 5.97 15.29
C VAL A 27 -20.80 5.61 14.03
N ARG A 28 -20.09 5.21 12.98
CA ARG A 28 -20.71 4.72 11.74
C ARG A 28 -20.24 3.29 11.46
N PRO A 29 -21.13 2.42 10.97
CA PRO A 29 -20.71 1.09 10.53
C PRO A 29 -19.79 1.24 9.31
N ARG A 30 -18.73 0.42 9.26
CA ARG A 30 -17.82 0.33 8.14
C ARG A 30 -17.75 -1.11 7.66
N LEU A 31 -17.92 -1.29 6.35
CA LEU A 31 -17.66 -2.54 5.67
C LEU A 31 -16.30 -2.44 4.98
N THR A 32 -15.34 -3.26 5.42
CA THR A 32 -14.05 -3.40 4.74
C THR A 32 -14.14 -4.60 3.80
N VAL A 33 -13.86 -4.37 2.51
CA VAL A 33 -13.79 -5.42 1.50
C VAL A 33 -12.35 -5.52 1.02
N VAL A 34 -11.70 -6.63 1.34
CA VAL A 34 -10.33 -6.91 0.92
C VAL A 34 -10.37 -7.60 -0.44
N LEU A 35 -9.74 -6.97 -1.43
CA LEU A 35 -9.61 -7.47 -2.78
C LEU A 35 -8.20 -8.06 -2.92
N GLU A 36 -8.11 -9.24 -3.52
CA GLU A 36 -6.85 -9.99 -3.58
C GLU A 36 -5.84 -9.31 -4.50
N ARG A 37 -6.27 -8.87 -5.68
CA ARG A 37 -5.39 -8.34 -6.73
C ARG A 37 -5.53 -6.83 -6.90
N THR A 38 -4.44 -6.13 -7.20
CA THR A 38 -4.44 -4.68 -7.46
C THR A 38 -5.36 -4.32 -8.64
N ALA A 39 -5.33 -5.11 -9.72
CA ALA A 39 -6.24 -4.92 -10.86
C ALA A 39 -7.73 -5.08 -10.50
N GLN A 40 -8.06 -5.86 -9.45
CA GLN A 40 -9.42 -5.89 -8.91
C GLN A 40 -9.71 -4.58 -8.18
N TYR A 41 -8.80 -4.13 -7.30
CA TYR A 41 -8.94 -2.90 -6.51
C TYR A 41 -9.14 -1.64 -7.36
N GLU A 42 -8.35 -1.47 -8.41
CA GLU A 42 -8.40 -0.29 -9.30
C GLU A 42 -9.76 -0.13 -10.01
N ARG A 43 -10.52 -1.21 -10.19
CA ARG A 43 -11.90 -1.14 -10.72
C ARG A 43 -12.88 -0.44 -9.77
N PHE A 44 -12.56 -0.38 -8.48
CA PHE A 44 -13.41 0.14 -7.41
C PHE A 44 -12.94 1.52 -6.95
N VAL A 45 -11.63 1.76 -7.00
CA VAL A 45 -10.97 2.99 -6.58
C VAL A 45 -10.11 3.51 -7.76
N PRO A 46 -10.73 4.21 -8.74
CA PRO A 46 -10.03 4.63 -9.96
C PRO A 46 -9.01 5.75 -9.75
N ALA A 47 -9.11 6.49 -8.63
CA ALA A 47 -8.10 7.45 -8.21
C ALA A 47 -8.03 7.53 -6.68
N LEU A 48 -6.89 7.97 -6.16
CA LEU A 48 -6.63 8.17 -4.73
C LEU A 48 -7.80 8.89 -4.05
N LEU A 49 -8.36 8.25 -3.02
CA LEU A 49 -9.48 8.75 -2.20
C LEU A 49 -10.83 8.93 -2.94
N THR A 50 -10.93 8.51 -4.20
CA THR A 50 -12.21 8.50 -4.93
C THR A 50 -12.73 7.08 -5.07
N THR A 51 -13.85 6.79 -4.42
CA THR A 51 -14.54 5.51 -4.57
C THR A 51 -15.59 5.62 -5.66
N ASN A 52 -15.72 4.59 -6.50
CA ASN A 52 -16.80 4.52 -7.46
C ASN A 52 -18.15 4.36 -6.71
N HIS A 53 -18.89 5.45 -6.55
CA HIS A 53 -20.16 5.48 -5.82
C HIS A 53 -21.20 4.47 -6.33
N SER A 54 -21.17 4.12 -7.62
CA SER A 54 -22.07 3.11 -8.18
C SER A 54 -21.76 1.71 -7.65
N VAL A 55 -20.47 1.41 -7.47
CA VAL A 55 -19.96 0.15 -6.97
C VAL A 55 -20.17 0.04 -5.47
N GLU A 56 -19.86 1.11 -4.73
CA GLU A 56 -20.18 1.22 -3.30
C GLU A 56 -21.67 0.97 -3.05
N ARG A 57 -22.57 1.63 -3.80
CA ARG A 57 -24.02 1.42 -3.69
C ARG A 57 -24.45 0.00 -4.05
N ALA A 58 -23.75 -0.66 -4.99
CA ALA A 58 -24.03 -2.05 -5.32
C ALA A 58 -23.66 -2.98 -4.16
N VAL A 59 -22.48 -2.80 -3.55
CA VAL A 59 -22.02 -3.58 -2.40
C VAL A 59 -22.92 -3.37 -1.19
N ARG A 60 -23.29 -2.12 -0.87
CA ARG A 60 -24.26 -1.83 0.21
C ARG A 60 -25.59 -2.57 0.02
N ARG A 61 -26.12 -2.55 -1.21
CA ARG A 61 -27.37 -3.25 -1.54
C ARG A 61 -27.24 -4.77 -1.44
N MET A 62 -26.08 -5.33 -1.77
CA MET A 62 -25.84 -6.77 -1.59
C MET A 62 -25.87 -7.13 -0.10
N LEU A 63 -25.12 -6.40 0.72
CA LEU A 63 -25.07 -6.66 2.16
C LEU A 63 -26.44 -6.46 2.82
N HIS A 64 -27.20 -5.45 2.43
CA HIS A 64 -28.56 -5.24 2.93
C HIS A 64 -29.49 -6.43 2.63
N ARG A 65 -29.36 -7.06 1.45
CA ARG A 65 -30.20 -8.23 1.08
C ARG A 65 -29.81 -9.50 1.84
N THR A 66 -28.52 -9.69 2.13
CA THR A 66 -28.01 -10.91 2.77
C THR A 66 -27.88 -10.80 4.28
N GLY A 67 -27.84 -9.56 4.80
CA GLY A 67 -27.44 -9.24 6.17
C GLY A 67 -28.50 -8.48 6.96
N SER A 68 -29.78 -8.54 6.57
CA SER A 68 -30.89 -7.86 7.25
C SER A 68 -31.07 -8.26 8.73
N SER A 69 -30.39 -9.33 9.19
CA SER A 69 -30.32 -9.76 10.59
C SER A 69 -28.94 -9.57 11.24
N LEU A 70 -27.98 -8.92 10.59
CA LEU A 70 -26.65 -8.66 11.15
C LEU A 70 -26.74 -7.64 12.27
N HIS A 71 -26.02 -7.94 13.36
CA HIS A 71 -25.87 -7.04 14.48
C HIS A 71 -24.40 -6.78 14.73
N LEU A 72 -24.06 -5.52 15.00
CA LEU A 72 -22.72 -5.15 15.43
C LEU A 72 -22.59 -5.46 16.92
N SER A 73 -21.65 -6.33 17.25
CA SER A 73 -21.28 -6.59 18.63
C SER A 73 -20.51 -5.39 19.16
N GLY A 74 -21.05 -4.72 20.17
CA GLY A 74 -20.31 -3.68 20.85
C GLY A 74 -19.04 -4.27 21.49
N GLY A 75 -17.97 -3.47 21.56
CA GLY A 75 -16.75 -3.86 22.28
C GLY A 75 -17.02 -4.27 23.74
N PRO A 76 -16.01 -4.69 24.51
CA PRO A 76 -16.19 -5.35 25.82
C PRO A 76 -17.03 -4.57 26.85
N LEU A 77 -17.23 -3.26 26.65
CA LEU A 77 -18.04 -2.38 27.48
C LEU A 77 -19.46 -2.08 26.94
N ARG A 78 -19.82 -2.49 25.72
CA ARG A 78 -21.13 -2.26 25.08
C ARG A 78 -21.89 -3.58 24.92
N ARG A 79 -22.71 -3.92 25.91
CA ARG A 79 -23.45 -5.20 26.00
C ARG A 79 -24.66 -5.37 25.06
N ARG A 80 -25.02 -4.40 24.23
CA ARG A 80 -26.18 -4.52 23.33
C ARG A 80 -25.76 -4.48 21.87
N ALA A 81 -26.00 -5.59 21.20
CA ALA A 81 -25.91 -5.70 19.76
C ALA A 81 -26.90 -4.70 19.13
N ARG A 82 -26.44 -3.91 18.15
CA ARG A 82 -27.28 -2.92 17.45
C ARG A 82 -27.51 -3.36 16.01
N PRO A 83 -28.71 -3.12 15.45
CA PRO A 83 -28.95 -3.35 14.04
C PRO A 83 -28.02 -2.46 13.22
N VAL A 84 -27.52 -2.98 12.11
CA VAL A 84 -26.63 -2.26 11.20
C VAL A 84 -27.43 -1.23 10.41
N ASP A 85 -27.00 0.04 10.45
CA ASP A 85 -27.49 1.08 9.54
C ASP A 85 -26.81 0.93 8.17
N PHE A 86 -27.50 0.28 7.23
CA PHE A 86 -26.99 0.06 5.87
C PHE A 86 -26.99 1.32 5.00
N GLU A 87 -27.81 2.33 5.32
CA GLU A 87 -27.82 3.61 4.60
C GLU A 87 -26.59 4.46 4.99
N GLY A 88 -26.24 4.43 6.27
CA GLY A 88 -25.04 5.05 6.83
C GLY A 88 -23.74 4.26 6.66
N LEU A 89 -23.78 3.08 6.02
CA LEU A 89 -22.64 2.16 5.90
C LEU A 89 -21.51 2.74 5.06
N PHE A 90 -20.33 2.94 5.65
CA PHE A 90 -19.15 3.36 4.92
C PHE A 90 -18.43 2.14 4.33
N VAL A 91 -18.28 2.06 3.01
CA VAL A 91 -17.57 0.95 2.37
C VAL A 91 -16.13 1.36 2.07
N VAL A 92 -15.17 0.53 2.49
CA VAL A 92 -13.74 0.69 2.21
C VAL A 92 -13.25 -0.52 1.44
N PHE A 93 -12.47 -0.30 0.40
CA PHE A 93 -11.77 -1.34 -0.33
C PHE A 93 -10.30 -1.36 0.08
N CYS A 94 -9.73 -2.54 0.24
CA CYS A 94 -8.32 -2.75 0.51
C CYS A 94 -7.68 -3.54 -0.63
N ASP A 95 -6.47 -3.15 -0.99
CA ASP A 95 -5.64 -3.83 -2.00
C ASP A 95 -4.65 -4.76 -1.30
N PHE A 96 -4.94 -6.06 -1.26
CA PHE A 96 -4.10 -7.01 -0.54
C PHE A 96 -2.75 -7.23 -1.21
N GLU A 97 -2.72 -7.42 -2.53
CA GLU A 97 -1.48 -7.57 -3.31
C GLU A 97 -0.51 -6.41 -3.06
N ARG A 98 -1.00 -5.16 -3.07
CA ARG A 98 -0.15 -4.00 -2.76
C ARG A 98 0.34 -4.01 -1.31
N LEU A 99 -0.54 -4.27 -0.34
CA LEU A 99 -0.16 -4.34 1.08
C LEU A 99 0.85 -5.45 1.36
N ALA A 100 0.69 -6.62 0.75
CA ALA A 100 1.61 -7.74 0.86
C ALA A 100 2.99 -7.38 0.29
N THR A 101 3.02 -6.70 -0.86
CA THR A 101 4.26 -6.22 -1.49
C THR A 101 4.96 -5.16 -0.62
N GLU A 102 4.20 -4.18 -0.10
CA GLU A 102 4.72 -3.18 0.84
C GLU A 102 5.27 -3.82 2.12
N HIS A 103 4.60 -4.87 2.62
CA HIS A 103 5.04 -5.62 3.78
C HIS A 103 6.38 -6.32 3.55
N ALA A 104 6.57 -6.99 2.39
CA ALA A 104 7.83 -7.63 2.04
C ALA A 104 9.01 -6.63 2.08
N HIS A 105 8.81 -5.41 1.58
CA HIS A 105 9.81 -4.36 1.68
C HIS A 105 10.04 -3.88 3.12
N ALA A 106 8.97 -3.71 3.90
CA ALA A 106 9.05 -3.24 5.28
C ALA A 106 9.79 -4.22 6.20
N MET A 107 9.78 -5.51 5.87
CA MET A 107 10.47 -6.56 6.63
C MET A 107 11.98 -6.61 6.38
N VAL A 108 12.48 -5.97 5.33
CA VAL A 108 13.93 -5.86 5.07
C VAL A 108 14.61 -5.12 6.23
N THR A 109 15.59 -5.77 6.85
CA THR A 109 16.25 -5.28 8.06
C THR A 109 17.29 -4.20 7.76
N ARG A 110 17.81 -3.59 8.83
CA ARG A 110 18.89 -2.61 8.70
C ARG A 110 20.19 -3.25 8.20
N GLU A 111 20.48 -4.47 8.65
CA GLU A 111 21.65 -5.24 8.25
C GLU A 111 21.60 -5.59 6.76
N GLU A 112 20.43 -6.05 6.28
CA GLU A 112 20.20 -6.32 4.86
C GLU A 112 20.28 -5.05 4.02
N THR A 113 19.75 -3.94 4.53
CA THR A 113 19.88 -2.63 3.88
C THR A 113 21.35 -2.19 3.78
N GLY A 114 22.15 -2.40 4.83
CA GLY A 114 23.59 -2.11 4.78
C GLY A 114 24.33 -2.98 3.76
N ALA A 115 24.03 -4.28 3.71
CA ALA A 115 24.60 -5.18 2.70
C ALA A 115 24.19 -4.78 1.26
N PHE A 116 22.96 -4.31 1.09
CA PHE A 116 22.50 -3.73 -0.17
C PHE A 116 23.32 -2.48 -0.54
N GLU A 117 23.51 -1.53 0.39
CA GLU A 117 24.30 -0.31 0.19
C GLU A 117 25.75 -0.61 -0.22
N GLU A 118 26.40 -1.56 0.45
CA GLU A 118 27.75 -2.03 0.09
C GLU A 118 27.79 -2.62 -1.33
N SER A 119 26.74 -3.38 -1.69
CA SER A 119 26.60 -4.00 -3.01
C SER A 119 26.33 -2.98 -4.14
N LEU A 120 26.01 -1.73 -3.82
CA LEU A 120 25.84 -0.67 -4.83
C LEU A 120 27.16 -0.30 -5.50
N LEU A 121 28.32 -0.55 -4.89
CA LEU A 121 29.65 -0.22 -5.42
C LEU A 121 29.79 1.26 -5.83
N LEU A 122 29.06 2.15 -5.14
CA LEU A 122 29.11 3.59 -5.37
C LEU A 122 30.28 4.26 -4.64
N GLY A 123 30.81 3.61 -3.59
CA GLY A 123 31.90 4.12 -2.76
C GLY A 123 31.56 5.49 -2.18
N ASP A 124 32.51 6.42 -2.21
CA ASP A 124 32.35 7.78 -1.67
C ASP A 124 31.30 8.62 -2.40
N ARG A 125 30.79 8.16 -3.56
CA ARG A 125 29.69 8.83 -4.27
C ARG A 125 28.35 8.62 -3.59
N LEU A 126 28.18 7.54 -2.83
CA LEU A 126 26.96 7.29 -2.06
C LEU A 126 26.87 8.30 -0.92
N TRP A 127 25.74 8.98 -0.81
CA TRP A 127 25.41 9.79 0.35
C TRP A 127 24.61 8.97 1.36
N CYS A 128 23.48 8.40 0.94
CA CYS A 128 22.66 7.53 1.77
C CYS A 128 21.64 6.75 0.91
N THR A 129 20.92 5.83 1.54
CA THR A 129 19.62 5.38 1.03
C THR A 129 18.50 5.88 1.93
N ALA A 130 17.34 6.17 1.33
CA ALA A 130 16.15 6.59 2.06
C ALA A 130 14.91 5.84 1.56
N ARG A 131 13.98 5.58 2.47
CA ARG A 131 12.77 4.77 2.18
C ARG A 131 11.61 5.25 3.04
N LEU A 132 10.42 5.33 2.43
CA LEU A 132 9.16 5.48 3.13
C LEU A 132 8.33 4.18 3.01
N TRP A 133 7.93 3.84 1.78
CA TRP A 133 7.19 2.62 1.43
C TRP A 133 7.84 2.00 0.19
N GLY A 134 8.06 0.69 0.18
CA GLY A 134 8.62 -0.01 -0.99
C GLY A 134 10.15 0.03 -1.09
N PRO A 135 10.73 -0.05 -2.30
CA PRO A 135 12.16 0.01 -2.51
C PRO A 135 12.81 1.33 -2.05
N PRO A 136 14.11 1.32 -1.69
CA PRO A 136 14.83 2.54 -1.31
C PRO A 136 15.12 3.40 -2.53
N VAL A 137 15.22 4.70 -2.29
CA VAL A 137 15.88 5.66 -3.18
C VAL A 137 17.36 5.70 -2.82
N VAL A 138 18.23 5.57 -3.82
CA VAL A 138 19.67 5.72 -3.66
C VAL A 138 20.04 7.18 -3.89
N PHE A 139 20.63 7.81 -2.88
CA PHE A 139 21.12 9.17 -3.00
C PHE A 139 22.64 9.21 -3.17
N VAL A 140 23.09 9.94 -4.19
CA VAL A 140 24.50 10.29 -4.38
C VAL A 140 24.73 11.77 -4.02
N TRP A 141 25.97 12.22 -3.95
CA TRP A 141 26.25 13.60 -3.55
C TRP A 141 25.79 14.63 -4.57
N THR A 142 26.04 14.41 -5.86
CA THR A 142 25.85 15.43 -6.91
C THR A 142 24.82 15.04 -7.97
N ASP A 143 24.19 16.04 -8.58
CA ASP A 143 23.28 15.85 -9.73
C ASP A 143 24.01 15.20 -10.91
N ALA A 144 25.29 15.53 -11.10
CA ALA A 144 26.13 14.94 -12.13
C ALA A 144 26.33 13.43 -11.91
N ASP A 145 26.58 13.00 -10.67
CA ASP A 145 26.67 11.58 -10.33
C ASP A 145 25.32 10.88 -10.52
N ALA A 146 24.22 11.50 -10.10
CA ALA A 146 22.89 10.92 -10.25
C ALA A 146 22.53 10.73 -11.75
N ALA A 147 22.87 11.71 -12.59
CA ALA A 147 22.69 11.60 -14.04
C ALA A 147 23.54 10.48 -14.67
N ARG A 148 24.78 10.28 -14.20
CA ARG A 148 25.64 9.17 -14.66
C ARG A 148 25.05 7.81 -14.30
N VAL A 149 24.64 7.62 -13.05
CA VAL A 149 24.03 6.37 -12.59
C VAL A 149 22.72 6.05 -13.32
N ARG A 150 21.90 7.07 -13.61
CA ARG A 150 20.66 6.88 -14.37
C ARG A 150 20.89 6.52 -15.84
N SER A 151 21.99 7.00 -16.44
CA SER A 151 22.30 6.76 -17.86
C SER A 151 23.17 5.52 -18.10
N GLY A 152 23.90 5.04 -17.10
CA GLY A 152 24.78 3.87 -17.21
C GLY A 152 24.08 2.52 -17.01
N GLY A 153 22.78 2.51 -16.68
CA GLY A 153 21.99 1.30 -16.47
C GLY A 153 22.15 0.66 -15.08
N GLU A 154 22.86 1.31 -14.15
CA GLU A 154 23.05 0.80 -12.80
C GLU A 154 21.75 0.66 -12.01
N THR A 155 20.72 1.46 -12.33
CA THR A 155 19.40 1.39 -11.69
C THR A 155 18.74 0.02 -11.84
N GLU A 156 18.97 -0.65 -12.97
CA GLU A 156 18.45 -2.01 -13.20
C GLU A 156 19.14 -3.01 -12.28
N ARG A 157 20.47 -2.90 -12.15
CA ARG A 157 21.24 -3.72 -11.22
C ARG A 157 20.83 -3.47 -9.76
N PHE A 158 20.55 -2.22 -9.39
CA PHE A 158 20.06 -1.89 -8.05
C PHE A 158 18.69 -2.52 -7.80
N ALA A 159 17.81 -2.51 -8.80
CA ALA A 159 16.52 -3.17 -8.71
C ALA A 159 16.65 -4.69 -8.58
N GLU A 160 17.57 -5.35 -9.29
CA GLU A 160 17.87 -6.78 -9.08
C GLU A 160 18.34 -7.07 -7.66
N LEU A 161 19.31 -6.29 -7.16
CA LEU A 161 19.86 -6.45 -5.81
C LEU A 161 18.77 -6.30 -4.76
N TRP A 162 17.96 -5.24 -4.87
CA TRP A 162 16.88 -5.00 -3.92
C TRP A 162 15.78 -6.05 -4.02
N TYR A 163 15.41 -6.47 -5.23
CA TYR A 163 14.43 -7.53 -5.45
C TYR A 163 14.87 -8.82 -4.76
N ALA A 164 16.12 -9.24 -4.91
CA ALA A 164 16.63 -10.45 -4.26
C ALA A 164 16.51 -10.39 -2.73
N VAL A 165 16.81 -9.23 -2.12
CA VAL A 165 16.67 -9.01 -0.67
C VAL A 165 15.21 -9.04 -0.25
N ALA A 166 14.35 -8.24 -0.89
CA ALA A 166 12.95 -8.15 -0.51
C ALA A 166 12.16 -9.44 -0.81
N LYS A 167 12.56 -10.21 -1.83
CA LYS A 167 11.91 -11.48 -2.20
C LYS A 167 12.03 -12.54 -1.12
N ALA A 168 13.07 -12.51 -0.29
CA ALA A 168 13.21 -13.41 0.86
C ALA A 168 12.09 -13.20 1.91
N HIS A 169 11.46 -12.03 1.91
CA HIS A 169 10.38 -11.64 2.83
C HIS A 169 8.99 -11.65 2.19
N ASP A 170 8.88 -12.10 0.93
CA ASP A 170 7.61 -12.16 0.19
C ASP A 170 6.80 -13.40 0.58
N GLU A 171 6.17 -13.35 1.75
CA GLU A 171 5.35 -14.43 2.32
C GLU A 171 4.26 -14.93 1.35
N PHE A 172 3.69 -14.00 0.57
CA PHE A 172 2.51 -14.28 -0.26
C PHE A 172 2.83 -14.48 -1.75
N GLY A 173 4.09 -14.29 -2.16
CA GLY A 173 4.53 -14.52 -3.54
C GLY A 173 4.11 -13.45 -4.54
N TYR A 174 3.67 -12.25 -4.10
CA TYR A 174 3.18 -11.19 -4.98
C TYR A 174 4.29 -10.29 -5.51
N LEU A 175 5.45 -10.23 -4.85
CA LEU A 175 6.55 -9.38 -5.29
C LEU A 175 7.14 -9.93 -6.60
N THR A 176 6.93 -9.19 -7.68
CA THR A 176 7.55 -9.44 -8.98
C THR A 176 8.75 -8.54 -9.18
N ARG A 177 9.64 -8.94 -10.09
CA ARG A 177 10.83 -8.16 -10.38
C ARG A 177 10.47 -6.83 -11.05
N GLU A 178 9.49 -6.85 -11.94
CA GLU A 178 9.03 -5.68 -12.70
C GLU A 178 8.39 -4.61 -11.82
N ALA A 179 7.89 -5.00 -10.64
CA ALA A 179 7.33 -4.09 -9.65
C ALA A 179 8.40 -3.37 -8.80
N VAL A 180 9.67 -3.81 -8.88
CA VAL A 180 10.78 -3.20 -8.15
C VAL A 180 11.54 -2.23 -9.04
N ALA A 181 11.56 -0.97 -8.64
CA ALA A 181 12.44 0.05 -9.19
C ALA A 181 13.19 0.73 -8.04
N VAL A 182 14.50 0.88 -8.18
CA VAL A 182 15.33 1.63 -7.23
C VAL A 182 15.72 2.95 -7.89
N PRO A 183 15.00 4.04 -7.60
CA PRO A 183 15.30 5.35 -8.16
C PRO A 183 16.61 5.90 -7.57
N VAL A 184 17.24 6.78 -8.34
CA VAL A 184 18.47 7.46 -7.95
C VAL A 184 18.27 8.96 -7.99
N ASP A 185 18.65 9.61 -6.90
CA ASP A 185 18.59 11.06 -6.72
C ASP A 185 19.90 11.59 -6.10
N SER A 186 19.99 12.90 -5.88
CA SER A 186 21.18 13.53 -5.34
C SER A 186 20.88 14.31 -4.06
N LYS A 187 21.92 14.51 -3.25
CA LYS A 187 21.87 15.43 -2.11
C LYS A 187 21.67 16.87 -2.58
N GLU A 188 22.29 17.28 -3.69
CA GLU A 188 22.12 18.61 -4.28
C GLU A 188 20.64 18.92 -4.58
N ASN A 189 19.93 17.99 -5.22
CA ASN A 189 18.49 18.12 -5.48
C ASN A 189 17.67 18.07 -4.19
N PHE A 190 18.03 17.18 -3.25
CA PHE A 190 17.37 17.11 -1.94
C PHE A 190 17.46 18.44 -1.18
N ASP A 191 18.62 19.09 -1.20
CA ASP A 191 18.83 20.38 -0.54
C ASP A 191 18.11 21.52 -1.30
N ALA A 192 18.28 21.59 -2.62
CA ALA A 192 17.79 22.71 -3.44
C ALA A 192 16.27 22.70 -3.62
N THR A 193 15.68 21.52 -3.87
CA THR A 193 14.26 21.39 -4.21
C THR A 193 13.41 21.09 -2.98
N TYR A 194 13.96 20.34 -2.02
CA TYR A 194 13.20 19.83 -0.88
C TYR A 194 13.64 20.41 0.46
N SER A 195 14.54 21.41 0.46
CA SER A 195 15.02 22.08 1.68
C SER A 195 15.56 21.09 2.73
N SER A 196 16.23 20.04 2.25
CA SER A 196 16.76 18.95 3.08
C SER A 196 15.71 18.26 3.96
N ASN A 197 14.45 18.19 3.51
CA ASN A 197 13.33 17.69 4.28
C ASN A 197 12.70 16.43 3.66
N TRP A 198 12.83 15.28 4.35
CA TRP A 198 12.26 14.00 3.93
C TRP A 198 10.74 14.01 3.77
N TYR A 199 10.02 14.80 4.58
CA TYR A 199 8.57 14.94 4.41
C TYR A 199 8.24 15.63 3.08
N TYR A 200 8.98 16.66 2.66
CA TYR A 200 8.75 17.28 1.35
C TYR A 200 9.19 16.38 0.19
N TYR A 201 10.20 15.55 0.39
CA TYR A 201 10.66 14.60 -0.61
C TYR A 201 9.63 13.50 -0.92
N PHE A 202 9.04 12.90 0.12
CA PHE A 202 8.11 11.78 -0.03
C PHE A 202 6.62 12.19 -0.11
N LYS A 203 6.32 13.48 -0.18
CA LYS A 203 4.95 14.00 -0.29
C LYS A 203 4.40 13.89 -1.70
#